data_AF-A0A3C1VQP2-F1
#
_entry.id   AF-A0A3C1VQP2-F1
#
_cell.length_a   1.000
_cell.length_b   1.000
_cell.length_c   1.000
_cell.angle_alpha   90.00
_cell.angle_beta   90.00
_cell.angle_gamma   90.00
#
_symmetry.space_group_name_H-M   'P 1'
#
loop_
_entity.id
_entity.type
_entity.pdbx_description
1 polymer ?
#
loop_
_entity_poly.entity_id
_entity_poly.type
_entity_poly.pdbx_seq_one_letter_code
_entity_poly.pdbx_strand_id
1 'polypeptide(L)'
;MNFAEAGVTLVRFGPEGSEKPGIIDAQGQLRDLSSHVSEITPETLSQASLDDIEAIPAGDLPLVTGNPRLGVPLTGIGKIVAIGFNYINHAAEMEVQLPEEPLTFMKATSALTGPFDEVIQPRNGRKLDYEAELVVVIGRRAQYISEDEVFDYIA
;
A
#
# COMPACT_ATOMS: atom_id res chain seq x y z
N MET A 1 15.71 6.61 15.92
CA MET A 1 14.62 6.75 14.93
C MET A 1 13.33 6.81 15.72
N ASN A 2 12.63 7.93 15.64
CA ASN A 2 11.30 8.05 16.23
C ASN A 2 10.35 7.48 15.17
N PHE A 3 9.87 6.25 15.37
CA PHE A 3 8.78 5.75 14.55
C PHE A 3 7.56 6.56 14.97
N ALA A 4 6.96 7.31 14.05
CA ALA A 4 5.78 8.12 14.32
C ALA A 4 4.71 7.26 15.03
N GLU A 5 3.99 7.87 15.98
CA GLU A 5 2.76 7.29 16.52
C GLU A 5 1.83 6.89 15.36
N ALA A 6 1.03 5.84 15.56
CA ALA A 6 0.22 5.22 14.51
C ALA A 6 -0.61 6.27 13.73
N GLY A 7 -0.16 6.58 12.52
CA GLY A 7 -0.87 7.47 11.59
C GLY A 7 -2.15 6.83 11.06
N VAL A 8 -2.86 7.56 10.20
CA VAL A 8 -4.12 7.07 9.61
C VAL A 8 -3.90 5.81 8.76
N THR A 9 -4.78 4.81 8.93
CA THR A 9 -4.83 3.64 8.04
C THR A 9 -5.86 3.87 6.93
N LEU A 10 -5.40 4.21 5.74
CA LEU A 10 -6.23 4.43 4.56
C LEU A 10 -6.61 3.11 3.87
N VAL A 11 -7.85 3.03 3.39
CA VAL A 11 -8.36 1.89 2.60
C VAL A 11 -9.27 2.37 1.48
N ARG A 12 -9.44 1.53 0.46
CA ARG A 12 -10.51 1.66 -0.53
C ARG A 12 -11.48 0.49 -0.38
N PHE A 13 -12.77 0.74 -0.27
CA PHE A 13 -13.79 -0.29 -0.01
C PHE A 13 -14.96 -0.23 -0.98
N GLY A 14 -15.53 -1.37 -1.32
CA GLY A 14 -16.68 -1.47 -2.22
C GLY A 14 -16.46 -2.44 -3.39
N PRO A 15 -17.42 -2.51 -4.34
CA PRO A 15 -17.29 -3.32 -5.55
C PRO A 15 -16.06 -2.91 -6.37
N GLU A 16 -15.47 -3.87 -7.07
CA GLU A 16 -14.33 -3.63 -7.95
C GLU A 16 -14.62 -2.52 -8.96
N GLY A 17 -13.74 -1.51 -9.02
CA GLY A 17 -13.87 -0.36 -9.92
C GLY A 17 -14.91 0.68 -9.47
N SER A 18 -15.49 0.53 -8.28
CA SER A 18 -16.40 1.51 -7.66
C SER A 18 -16.10 1.67 -6.18
N GLU A 19 -14.84 1.46 -5.79
CA GLU A 19 -14.43 1.61 -4.40
C GLU A 19 -14.51 3.07 -3.94
N LYS A 20 -14.84 3.27 -2.67
CA LYS A 20 -14.80 4.54 -1.96
C LYS A 20 -13.58 4.61 -1.05
N PRO A 21 -13.04 5.81 -0.78
CA PRO A 21 -12.00 5.98 0.21
C PRO A 21 -12.59 5.82 1.63
N GLY A 22 -11.80 5.23 2.51
CA GLY A 22 -12.15 5.02 3.91
C GLY A 22 -10.92 4.97 4.81
N ILE A 23 -11.16 4.92 6.11
CA ILE A 23 -10.13 4.71 7.13
C ILE A 23 -10.50 3.53 8.03
N ILE A 24 -9.49 2.92 8.64
CA ILE A 24 -9.67 2.01 9.76
C ILE A 24 -9.43 2.81 11.04
N ASP A 25 -10.44 2.90 11.90
CA ASP A 25 -10.32 3.60 13.18
C ASP A 25 -9.54 2.78 14.23
N ALA A 26 -9.25 3.39 15.38
CA ALA A 26 -8.49 2.75 16.45
C ALA A 26 -9.20 1.52 17.08
N GLN A 27 -10.48 1.30 16.77
CA GLN A 27 -11.25 0.12 17.17
C GLN A 27 -11.28 -0.95 16.07
N GLY A 28 -10.58 -0.73 14.95
CA GLY A 28 -10.57 -1.62 13.80
C GLY A 28 -11.82 -1.50 12.93
N GLN A 29 -12.63 -0.45 13.08
CA GLN A 29 -13.86 -0.28 12.32
C GLN A 29 -13.62 0.53 11.05
N LEU A 30 -14.30 0.13 9.97
CA LEU A 30 -14.26 0.83 8.70
C LEU A 30 -15.14 2.09 8.73
N ARG A 31 -14.56 3.23 8.35
CA ARG A 31 -15.23 4.54 8.26
C ARG A 31 -15.19 5.07 6.83
N ASP A 32 -16.30 5.65 6.38
CA ASP A 32 -16.42 6.24 5.05
C ASP A 32 -15.77 7.64 5.03
N LEU A 33 -14.72 7.83 4.23
CA LEU A 33 -13.98 9.10 4.07
C LEU A 33 -14.49 9.92 2.87
N SER A 34 -15.49 9.41 2.12
CA SER A 34 -15.88 9.96 0.81
C SER A 34 -16.46 11.38 0.83
N SER A 35 -16.84 11.91 1.99
CA SER A 35 -17.24 13.32 2.14
C SER A 35 -16.07 14.30 2.20
N HIS A 36 -14.85 13.82 2.47
CA HIS A 36 -13.65 14.64 2.63
C HIS A 36 -12.65 14.42 1.50
N VAL A 37 -12.54 13.17 1.03
CA VAL A 37 -11.63 12.78 -0.04
C VAL A 37 -12.44 12.05 -1.10
N SER A 38 -12.28 12.41 -2.37
CA SER A 38 -13.02 11.74 -3.46
C SER A 38 -12.43 10.38 -3.84
N GLU A 39 -11.11 10.25 -3.80
CA GLU A 39 -10.36 9.06 -4.17
C GLU A 39 -8.97 9.10 -3.51
N ILE A 40 -8.39 7.96 -3.16
CA ILE A 40 -7.00 7.89 -2.69
C ILE A 40 -6.08 7.79 -3.91
N THR A 41 -5.32 8.84 -4.16
CA THR A 41 -4.39 9.01 -5.29
C THR A 41 -3.00 9.40 -4.76
N PRO A 42 -1.95 9.47 -5.61
CA PRO A 42 -0.66 10.01 -5.17
C PRO A 42 -0.76 11.42 -4.58
N GLU A 43 -1.69 12.26 -5.06
CA GLU A 43 -1.91 13.61 -4.54
C GLU A 43 -2.48 13.59 -3.11
N THR A 44 -3.38 12.65 -2.80
CA THR A 44 -3.95 12.52 -1.44
C THR A 44 -2.96 11.95 -0.43
N LEU A 45 -1.85 11.38 -0.91
CA LEU A 45 -0.74 10.88 -0.09
C LEU A 45 0.34 11.95 0.15
N SER A 46 0.09 13.20 -0.22
CA SER A 46 0.96 14.29 0.20
C SER A 46 0.87 14.50 1.72
N GLN A 47 1.97 14.91 2.36
CA GLN A 47 1.99 15.14 3.82
C GLN A 47 0.86 16.06 4.28
N ALA A 48 0.62 17.16 3.57
CA ALA A 48 -0.46 18.10 3.91
C ALA A 48 -1.84 17.44 3.84
N SER A 49 -2.09 16.59 2.84
CA SER A 49 -3.36 15.86 2.74
C SER A 49 -3.51 14.81 3.83
N LEU A 50 -2.42 14.11 4.19
CA LEU A 50 -2.43 13.15 5.30
C LEU A 50 -2.69 13.85 6.63
N ASP A 51 -2.03 14.99 6.89
CA ASP A 51 -2.27 15.81 8.08
C ASP A 51 -3.74 16.27 8.17
N ASP A 52 -4.31 16.72 7.04
CA ASP A 52 -5.73 17.12 6.95
C ASP A 52 -6.67 15.94 7.24
N ILE A 53 -6.35 14.73 6.76
CA ILE A 53 -7.15 13.53 7.01
C ILE A 53 -7.04 13.09 8.48
N GLU A 54 -5.83 13.10 9.05
CA GLU A 54 -5.57 12.73 10.45
C GLU A 54 -6.26 13.67 11.43
N ALA A 55 -6.43 14.95 11.05
CA ALA A 55 -7.17 15.92 11.84
C ALA A 55 -8.68 15.65 11.90
N ILE A 56 -9.24 14.78 11.04
CA ILE A 56 -10.66 14.43 11.06
C ILE A 56 -10.92 13.43 12.21
N PRO A 57 -11.78 13.77 13.19
CA PRO A 57 -12.14 12.81 14.21
C PRO A 57 -12.86 11.61 13.58
N ALA A 58 -12.32 10.40 13.75
CA ALA A 58 -12.90 9.19 13.16
C ALA A 58 -14.37 8.94 13.57
N GLY A 59 -14.79 9.45 14.73
CA GLY A 59 -16.19 9.42 15.19
C GLY A 59 -17.15 10.27 14.37
N ASP A 60 -16.65 11.28 13.66
CA ASP A 60 -17.44 12.14 12.76
C ASP A 60 -17.65 11.49 11.38
N LEU A 61 -16.84 10.47 11.06
CA LEU A 61 -16.99 9.71 9.82
C LEU A 61 -18.06 8.61 9.97
N PRO A 62 -18.94 8.44 8.95
CA PRO A 62 -19.94 7.38 8.97
C PRO A 62 -19.33 6.00 9.13
N LEU A 63 -19.87 5.21 10.07
CA LEU A 63 -19.53 3.80 10.21
C LEU A 63 -20.03 3.02 8.99
N VAL A 64 -19.14 2.26 8.35
CA VAL A 64 -19.51 1.34 7.27
C VAL A 64 -19.97 0.03 7.90
N THR A 65 -21.23 -0.35 7.64
CA THR A 65 -21.80 -1.57 8.19
C THR A 65 -21.48 -2.79 7.32
N GLY A 66 -21.43 -3.97 7.96
CA GLY A 66 -21.10 -5.21 7.29
C GLY A 66 -19.60 -5.38 7.08
N ASN A 67 -19.23 -6.14 6.04
CA ASN A 67 -17.84 -6.39 5.67
C ASN A 67 -17.68 -6.26 4.15
N PRO A 68 -17.68 -5.02 3.61
CA PRO A 68 -17.50 -4.82 2.18
C PRO A 68 -16.10 -5.29 1.75
N ARG A 69 -15.97 -5.64 0.47
CA ARG A 69 -14.66 -5.91 -0.13
C ARG A 69 -13.73 -4.71 0.06
N LEU A 70 -12.47 -4.98 0.37
CA LEU A 70 -11.39 -4.00 0.27
C LEU A 70 -10.71 -4.17 -1.09
N GLY A 71 -10.49 -3.05 -1.79
CA GLY A 71 -9.78 -3.02 -3.07
C GLY A 71 -8.30 -2.71 -2.89
N VAL A 72 -7.63 -2.42 -4.01
CA VAL A 72 -6.28 -1.85 -4.01
C VAL A 72 -6.33 -0.51 -3.26
N PRO A 73 -5.41 -0.26 -2.29
CA PRO A 73 -5.55 0.85 -1.33
C PRO A 73 -5.40 2.26 -1.92
N LEU A 74 -4.86 2.38 -3.14
CA LEU A 74 -4.82 3.64 -3.89
C LEU A 74 -5.00 3.42 -5.38
N THR A 75 -5.36 4.49 -6.08
CA THR A 75 -5.41 4.56 -7.55
C THR A 75 -4.23 5.36 -8.10
N GLY A 76 -4.08 5.42 -9.42
CA GLY A 76 -3.02 6.23 -10.05
C GLY A 76 -1.60 5.68 -9.89
N ILE A 77 -1.46 4.40 -9.50
CA ILE A 77 -0.16 3.75 -9.34
C ILE A 77 0.53 3.66 -10.71
N GLY A 78 1.63 4.40 -10.87
CA GLY A 78 2.38 4.43 -12.14
C GLY A 78 3.37 3.27 -12.32
N LYS A 79 3.88 2.70 -11.23
CA LYS A 79 4.87 1.60 -11.26
C LYS A 79 4.92 0.85 -9.93
N ILE A 80 5.33 -0.41 -10.00
CA ILE A 80 5.69 -1.26 -8.86
C ILE A 80 7.14 -1.68 -9.07
N VAL A 81 8.03 -1.26 -8.17
CA VAL A 81 9.44 -1.64 -8.17
C VAL A 81 9.66 -2.57 -6.98
N ALA A 82 10.19 -3.75 -7.23
CA ALA A 82 10.43 -4.79 -6.23
C ALA A 82 11.93 -5.07 -6.11
N ILE A 83 12.33 -5.55 -4.92
CA ILE A 83 13.73 -5.81 -4.57
C ILE A 83 13.90 -7.30 -4.28
N GLY A 84 14.64 -8.00 -5.14
CA GLY A 84 14.94 -9.42 -4.97
C GLY A 84 16.01 -9.65 -3.89
N PHE A 85 15.92 -10.81 -3.22
CA PHE A 85 16.90 -11.29 -2.23
C PHE A 85 17.21 -10.30 -1.09
N ASN A 86 16.20 -9.53 -0.64
CA ASN A 86 16.35 -8.54 0.43
C ASN A 86 16.15 -9.09 1.86
N TYR A 87 16.10 -10.42 2.00
CA TYR A 87 16.06 -11.13 3.29
C TYR A 87 17.11 -12.24 3.31
N ILE A 88 18.04 -12.18 4.27
CA ILE A 88 19.21 -13.08 4.34
C ILE A 88 18.79 -14.56 4.33
N ASN A 89 17.76 -14.91 5.11
CA ASN A 89 17.29 -16.30 5.20
C ASN A 89 16.68 -16.79 3.88
N HIS A 90 15.96 -15.92 3.17
CA HIS A 90 15.36 -16.27 1.87
C HIS A 90 16.43 -16.47 0.78
N ALA A 91 17.49 -15.66 0.79
CA ALA A 91 18.63 -15.85 -0.12
C ALA A 91 19.34 -17.20 0.13
N ALA A 92 19.46 -17.60 1.41
CA ALA A 92 20.04 -18.88 1.79
C ALA A 92 19.19 -20.09 1.35
N GLU A 93 17.85 -19.99 1.43
CA GLU A 93 16.92 -21.03 0.95
C GLU A 93 17.04 -21.29 -0.55
N MET A 94 17.32 -20.26 -1.33
CA MET A 94 17.48 -20.36 -2.79
C MET A 94 18.91 -20.73 -3.22
N GLU A 95 19.83 -20.93 -2.26
CA GLU A 95 21.27 -21.17 -2.51
C GLU A 95 21.92 -20.09 -3.39
N VAL A 96 21.45 -18.85 -3.29
CA VAL A 96 21.94 -17.70 -4.07
C VAL A 96 22.92 -16.87 -3.22
N GLN A 97 24.01 -16.40 -3.84
CA GLN A 97 24.90 -15.43 -3.19
C GLN A 97 24.16 -14.11 -2.98
N LEU A 98 24.28 -13.53 -1.78
CA LEU A 98 23.71 -12.22 -1.51
C LEU A 98 24.25 -11.18 -2.52
N PRO A 99 23.38 -10.42 -3.18
CA PRO A 99 23.82 -9.44 -4.15
C PRO A 99 24.54 -8.27 -3.46
N GLU A 100 25.61 -7.75 -4.09
CA GLU A 100 26.36 -6.60 -3.57
C GLU A 100 25.62 -5.26 -3.81
N GLU A 101 24.66 -5.25 -4.72
CA GLU A 101 23.79 -4.11 -5.05
C GLU A 101 22.32 -4.58 -5.08
N PRO A 102 21.33 -3.71 -4.81
CA PRO A 102 19.92 -4.11 -4.83
C PRO A 102 19.49 -4.70 -6.18
N LEU A 103 18.99 -5.93 -6.17
CA LEU A 103 18.41 -6.56 -7.37
C LEU A 103 17.01 -5.99 -7.63
N THR A 104 16.90 -5.01 -8.52
CA THR A 104 15.62 -4.37 -8.83
C THR A 104 14.91 -5.03 -10.01
N PHE A 105 13.60 -5.25 -9.87
CA PHE A 105 12.71 -5.64 -10.97
C PHE A 105 11.37 -4.92 -10.88
N MET A 106 10.53 -5.06 -11.91
CA MET A 106 9.22 -4.40 -11.96
C MET A 106 8.08 -5.41 -12.08
N LYS A 107 6.97 -5.12 -11.42
CA LYS A 107 5.70 -5.83 -11.61
C LYS A 107 4.72 -4.94 -12.38
N ALA A 108 3.95 -5.54 -13.28
CA ALA A 108 2.87 -4.84 -13.96
C ALA A 108 1.82 -4.38 -12.94
N THR A 109 1.31 -3.15 -13.09
CA THR A 109 0.26 -2.60 -12.22
C THR A 109 -1.06 -3.38 -12.36
N SER A 110 -1.29 -4.02 -13.50
CA SER A 110 -2.41 -4.94 -13.72
C SER A 110 -2.38 -6.21 -12.87
N ALA A 111 -1.28 -6.49 -12.16
CA ALA A 111 -1.19 -7.61 -11.23
C ALA A 111 -1.54 -7.23 -9.78
N LEU A 112 -2.03 -6.01 -9.53
CA LEU A 112 -2.56 -5.62 -8.23
C LEU A 112 -3.97 -6.19 -8.04
N THR A 113 -4.29 -6.55 -6.79
CA THR A 113 -5.60 -7.07 -6.40
C THR A 113 -5.89 -6.63 -4.96
N GLY A 114 -7.16 -6.69 -4.55
CA GLY A 114 -7.55 -6.38 -3.17
C GLY A 114 -6.95 -7.39 -2.19
N PRO A 115 -6.79 -7.03 -0.90
CA PRO A 115 -6.13 -7.87 0.10
C PRO A 115 -6.82 -9.23 0.35
N PHE A 116 -8.08 -9.37 -0.06
CA PHE A 116 -8.87 -10.60 0.12
C PHE A 116 -9.43 -11.15 -1.19
N ASP A 117 -8.97 -10.62 -2.32
CA ASP A 117 -9.39 -11.10 -3.64
C ASP A 117 -8.72 -12.43 -4.00
N GLU A 118 -9.36 -13.19 -4.89
CA GLU A 118 -8.80 -14.44 -5.38
C GLU A 118 -7.58 -14.20 -6.29
N VAL A 119 -6.51 -14.98 -6.09
CA VAL A 119 -5.36 -15.00 -6.98
C VAL A 119 -5.58 -16.04 -8.08
N ILE A 120 -5.58 -15.59 -9.34
CA ILE A 120 -5.80 -16.46 -10.49
C ILE A 120 -4.53 -17.26 -10.82
N GLN A 121 -4.57 -18.57 -10.62
CA GLN A 121 -3.52 -19.47 -11.11
C GLN A 121 -3.59 -19.58 -12.64
N PRO A 122 -2.51 -19.32 -13.38
CA PRO A 122 -2.49 -19.50 -14.82
C PRO A 122 -2.79 -20.96 -15.21
N ARG A 123 -3.45 -21.15 -16.37
CA ARG A 123 -3.72 -22.50 -16.91
C ARG A 123 -2.42 -23.29 -17.00
N ASN A 124 -2.42 -24.50 -16.47
CA ASN A 124 -1.26 -25.41 -16.42
C ASN A 124 -0.08 -24.92 -15.54
N GLY A 125 -0.24 -23.86 -14.74
CA GLY A 125 0.77 -23.45 -13.77
C GLY A 125 0.98 -24.53 -12.71
N ARG A 126 2.23 -24.91 -12.44
CA ARG A 126 2.57 -25.99 -11.48
C ARG A 126 3.44 -25.55 -10.30
N LYS A 127 3.91 -24.29 -10.33
CA LYS A 127 4.84 -23.70 -9.37
C LYS A 127 4.39 -22.30 -8.98
N LEU A 128 3.09 -22.15 -8.71
CA LEU A 128 2.60 -20.92 -8.11
C LEU A 128 3.14 -20.88 -6.68
N ASP A 129 3.71 -19.73 -6.29
CA ASP A 129 4.35 -19.54 -5.00
C ASP A 129 3.95 -18.18 -4.41
N TYR A 130 4.27 -17.96 -3.14
CA TYR A 130 3.92 -16.75 -2.40
C TYR A 130 5.15 -16.04 -1.85
N GLU A 131 5.11 -14.71 -1.84
CA GLU A 131 6.09 -13.85 -1.20
C GLU A 131 5.33 -12.82 -0.35
N ALA A 132 5.65 -12.77 0.94
CA ALA A 132 5.13 -11.76 1.85
C ALA A 132 6.18 -10.66 2.01
N GLU A 133 5.88 -9.47 1.50
CA GLU A 133 6.82 -8.36 1.46
C GLU A 133 6.27 -7.12 2.15
N LEU A 134 7.17 -6.30 2.71
CA LEU A 134 6.84 -4.94 3.10
C LEU A 134 6.76 -4.06 1.86
N VAL A 135 5.63 -3.36 1.69
CA VAL A 135 5.47 -2.37 0.62
C VAL A 135 5.66 -0.98 1.19
N VAL A 136 6.47 -0.17 0.51
CA VAL A 136 6.64 1.26 0.78
C VAL A 136 5.91 2.04 -0.31
N VAL A 137 5.00 2.93 0.09
CA VAL A 137 4.31 3.82 -0.83
C VAL A 137 5.05 5.16 -0.88
N ILE A 138 5.38 5.62 -2.08
CA ILE A 138 6.08 6.88 -2.30
C ILE A 138 5.04 7.99 -2.54
N GLY A 139 4.90 8.90 -1.58
CA GLY A 139 3.86 9.93 -1.55
C GLY A 139 4.16 11.18 -2.37
N ARG A 140 5.43 11.40 -2.75
CA ARG A 140 5.83 12.56 -3.56
C ARG A 140 6.90 12.18 -4.59
N ARG A 141 7.06 12.99 -5.63
CA ARG A 141 8.04 12.74 -6.70
C ARG A 141 9.47 12.72 -6.15
N ALA A 142 10.09 11.54 -6.13
CA ALA A 142 11.50 11.33 -5.76
C ALA A 142 12.42 11.30 -6.98
N GLN A 143 13.54 12.03 -6.94
CA GLN A 143 14.59 11.98 -7.95
C GLN A 143 15.91 12.48 -7.35
N TYR A 144 16.99 11.67 -7.42
CA TYR A 144 18.32 12.00 -6.88
C TYR A 144 18.30 12.50 -5.43
N ILE A 145 17.54 11.81 -4.56
CA ILE A 145 17.41 12.15 -3.14
C ILE A 145 18.56 11.55 -2.33
N SER A 146 18.95 12.19 -1.22
CA SER A 146 19.92 11.63 -0.28
C SER A 146 19.27 10.72 0.76
N GLU A 147 20.07 9.89 1.43
CA GLU A 147 19.57 8.91 2.42
C GLU A 147 18.85 9.56 3.61
N ASP A 148 19.31 10.74 4.04
CA ASP A 148 18.73 11.51 5.14
C ASP A 148 17.38 12.14 4.79
N GLU A 149 17.05 12.27 3.50
CA GLU A 149 15.78 12.81 3.02
C GLU A 149 14.71 11.71 2.77
N VAL A 150 15.08 10.42 2.77
CA VAL A 150 14.21 9.33 2.29
C VAL A 150 12.85 9.29 2.97
N PHE A 151 12.81 9.48 4.29
CA PHE A 151 11.56 9.39 5.06
C PHE A 151 10.56 10.48 4.71
N ASP A 152 11.02 11.62 4.17
CA ASP A 152 10.11 12.65 3.68
C ASP A 152 9.33 12.12 2.46
N TYR A 153 9.88 11.21 1.66
CA TYR A 153 9.25 10.73 0.44
C TYR A 153 8.28 9.57 0.65
N ILE A 154 8.24 8.99 1.85
CA ILE A 154 7.35 7.89 2.22
C ILE A 154 6.00 8.48 2.66
N ALA A 155 4.91 7.92 2.15
CA ALA A 155 3.54 8.23 2.57
C ALA A 155 3.13 7.42 3.80
#